data_AF-A0A9W6ZKE6-F1
#
_entry.id   AF-A0A9W6ZKE6-F1
#
_cell.length_a   1.000
_cell.length_b   1.000
_cell.length_c   1.000
_cell.angle_alpha   90.00
_cell.angle_beta   90.00
_cell.angle_gamma   90.00
#
_symmetry.space_group_name_H-M   'P 1'
#
loop_
_entity.id
_entity.type
_entity.pdbx_description
1 polymer ?
#
loop_
_entity_poly.entity_id
_entity_poly.type
_entity_poly.pdbx_seq_one_letter_code
_entity_poly.pdbx_strand_id
1 'polypeptide(L)'
;EIPIFTVVTDLGSGHATWFTRRIDAIFVASSRMSKLALVRGWVRPGKLVECGLPIRKEFGEQKARMGERGTKGAEEYQRRMRRGLGIENEGDPVILVMGGGEGVGNLGEIVEEIVAEVSLSWLTSEKL
;
A
#
# COMPACT_ATOMS: atom_id res chain seq x y z
N GLU A 1 24.53 7.08 25.80
CA GLU A 1 24.47 6.12 24.67
C GLU A 1 23.49 6.67 23.63
N ILE A 2 23.70 6.39 22.34
CA ILE A 2 22.79 6.83 21.26
C ILE A 2 21.85 5.66 20.95
N PRO A 3 20.51 5.83 20.99
CA PRO A 3 19.59 4.74 20.70
C PRO A 3 19.62 4.36 19.23
N ILE A 4 19.57 3.05 18.95
CA ILE A 4 19.58 2.47 17.61
C ILE A 4 18.28 1.72 17.38
N PHE A 5 17.61 2.05 16.29
CA PHE A 5 16.34 1.45 15.89
C PHE A 5 16.43 0.86 14.49
N THR A 6 15.68 -0.22 14.26
CA THR A 6 15.50 -0.81 12.95
C THR A 6 14.04 -0.73 12.54
N VAL A 7 13.78 -0.26 11.32
CA VAL A 7 12.44 -0.30 10.72
C VAL A 7 12.46 -1.29 9.56
N VAL A 8 11.71 -2.39 9.70
CA VAL A 8 11.67 -3.46 8.70
C VAL A 8 10.70 -3.07 7.59
N THR A 9 11.21 -2.97 6.36
CA THR A 9 10.41 -2.58 5.18
C THR A 9 9.83 -3.76 4.39
N ASP A 10 10.25 -4.98 4.72
CA ASP A 10 9.73 -6.20 4.08
C ASP A 10 8.32 -6.52 4.59
N LEU A 11 7.38 -6.86 3.69
CA LEU A 11 5.97 -7.09 4.05
C LEU A 11 5.62 -8.53 4.46
N GLY A 12 6.40 -9.53 4.03
CA GLY A 12 6.01 -10.94 4.14
C GLY A 12 7.09 -11.85 4.73
N SER A 13 8.18 -12.05 4.00
CA SER A 13 9.33 -12.86 4.41
C SER A 13 10.53 -11.95 4.60
N GLY A 14 10.61 -11.33 5.78
CA GLY A 14 11.73 -10.46 6.12
C GLY A 14 13.04 -11.25 6.15
N HIS A 15 14.08 -10.74 5.49
CA HIS A 15 15.40 -11.36 5.57
C HIS A 15 15.94 -11.33 7.00
N ALA A 16 16.66 -12.37 7.44
CA ALA A 16 17.12 -12.49 8.83
C ALA A 16 18.08 -11.35 9.24
N THR A 17 18.71 -10.66 8.28
CA THR A 17 19.60 -9.52 8.52
C THR A 17 18.90 -8.30 9.12
N TRP A 18 17.57 -8.23 9.02
CA TRP A 18 16.78 -7.20 9.71
C TRP A 18 16.80 -7.36 11.24
N PHE A 19 17.14 -8.54 11.76
CA PHE A 19 17.05 -8.86 13.17
C PHE A 19 18.42 -8.90 13.84
N THR A 20 18.60 -8.08 14.87
CA THR A 20 19.81 -8.06 15.67
C THR A 20 19.49 -7.81 17.14
N ARG A 21 20.36 -8.28 18.04
CA ARG A 21 20.16 -8.16 19.49
C ARG A 21 20.68 -6.83 20.07
N ARG A 22 21.56 -6.14 19.32
CA ARG A 22 22.31 -4.94 19.74
C ARG A 22 21.62 -3.63 19.35
N ILE A 23 20.30 -3.57 19.50
CA ILE A 23 19.48 -2.39 19.18
C ILE A 23 18.40 -2.20 20.24
N ASP A 24 17.83 -1.02 20.32
CA ASP A 24 16.85 -0.65 21.35
C ASP A 24 15.45 -1.14 20.98
N ALA A 25 15.03 -0.98 19.72
CA ALA A 25 13.77 -1.54 19.22
C ALA A 25 13.80 -1.87 17.71
N ILE A 26 12.95 -2.81 17.32
CA ILE A 26 12.63 -3.19 15.94
C ILE A 26 11.16 -2.91 15.69
N PHE A 27 10.89 -2.06 14.69
CA PHE A 27 9.56 -1.78 14.21
C PHE A 27 9.22 -2.70 13.04
N VAL A 28 8.06 -3.35 13.10
CA VAL A 28 7.62 -4.29 12.07
C VAL A 28 6.20 -4.01 11.59
N ALA A 29 5.95 -4.42 10.34
CA ALA A 29 4.69 -4.16 9.66
C ALA A 29 3.51 -5.03 10.13
N SER A 30 3.77 -6.20 10.70
CA SER A 30 2.73 -7.17 11.04
C SER A 30 3.15 -8.17 12.12
N SER A 31 2.16 -8.77 12.77
CA SER A 31 2.36 -9.85 13.76
C SER A 31 3.06 -11.08 13.18
N ARG A 32 2.92 -11.34 11.88
CA ARG A 32 3.67 -12.39 11.17
C ARG A 32 5.18 -12.11 11.24
N MET A 33 5.58 -10.86 11.04
CA MET A 33 6.99 -10.46 11.11
C MET A 33 7.52 -10.53 12.54
N SER A 34 6.72 -10.15 13.55
CA SER A 34 7.10 -10.32 14.96
C SER A 34 7.39 -11.78 15.30
N LYS A 35 6.51 -12.70 14.88
CA LYS A 35 6.73 -14.15 15.08
C LYS A 35 8.01 -14.62 14.40
N LEU A 36 8.29 -14.13 13.19
CA LEU A 36 9.54 -14.43 12.48
C LEU A 36 10.76 -13.92 13.26
N ALA A 37 10.72 -12.69 13.76
CA ALA A 37 11.78 -12.06 14.52
C ALA A 37 12.09 -12.79 15.84
N LEU A 38 11.05 -13.28 16.53
CA LEU A 38 11.19 -14.07 17.76
C LEU A 38 11.81 -15.44 17.49
N VAL A 39 11.29 -16.17 16.48
CA VAL A 39 11.68 -17.56 16.22
C VAL A 39 13.02 -17.65 15.49
N ARG A 40 13.26 -16.79 14.49
CA ARG A 40 14.43 -16.86 13.60
C ARG A 40 15.44 -15.74 13.84
N GLY A 41 14.98 -14.58 14.29
CA GLY A 41 15.83 -13.41 14.54
C GLY A 41 16.44 -13.36 15.94
N TRP A 42 16.03 -14.25 16.85
CA TRP A 42 16.47 -14.30 18.25
C TRP A 42 16.30 -12.95 18.99
N VAL A 43 15.29 -12.19 18.59
CA VAL A 43 14.96 -10.87 19.15
C VAL A 43 14.26 -11.06 20.49
N ARG A 44 14.56 -10.20 21.46
CA ARG A 44 13.86 -10.22 22.76
C ARG A 44 12.43 -9.66 22.58
N PRO A 45 11.39 -10.28 23.15
CA PRO A 45 10.01 -9.82 23.00
C PRO A 45 9.79 -8.33 23.30
N GLY A 46 10.41 -7.81 24.37
CA GLY A 46 10.29 -6.39 24.76
C GLY A 46 10.96 -5.39 23.81
N LYS A 47 11.62 -5.83 22.74
CA LYS A 47 12.25 -4.96 21.73
C LYS A 47 11.47 -4.89 20.43
N LEU A 48 10.34 -5.58 20.30
CA LEU A 48 9.52 -5.58 19.08
C LEU A 48 8.36 -4.60 19.23
N VAL A 49 8.14 -3.79 18.20
CA VAL A 49 7.02 -2.85 18.12
C VAL A 49 6.27 -3.08 16.82
N GLU A 50 4.99 -3.44 16.93
CA GLU A 50 4.09 -3.62 15.78
C GLU A 50 3.34 -2.33 15.51
N CYS A 51 3.76 -1.56 14.49
CA CYS A 51 3.13 -0.29 14.14
C CYS A 51 2.76 -0.14 12.67
N GLY A 52 2.95 -1.20 11.86
CA GLY A 52 2.77 -1.12 10.41
C GLY A 52 4.00 -0.55 9.70
N LEU A 53 3.95 -0.51 8.37
CA LEU A 53 4.99 0.16 7.58
C LEU A 53 4.82 1.68 7.70
N PRO A 54 5.93 2.42 7.88
CA PRO A 54 5.86 3.86 7.80
C PRO A 54 5.48 4.28 6.38
N ILE A 55 4.50 5.17 6.30
CA ILE A 55 4.14 5.88 5.07
C ILE A 55 4.38 7.37 5.29
N ARG A 56 4.47 8.13 4.20
CA ARG A 56 4.54 9.60 4.30
C ARG A 56 3.31 10.14 5.03
N LYS A 57 3.52 11.13 5.90
CA LYS A 57 2.50 11.70 6.79
C LYS A 57 1.26 12.17 6.01
N GLU A 58 1.48 12.74 4.84
CA GLU A 58 0.46 13.30 3.97
C GLU A 58 -0.56 12.26 3.53
N PHE A 59 -0.19 10.98 3.35
CA PHE A 59 -1.15 9.93 3.06
C PHE A 59 -2.14 9.72 4.22
N GLY A 60 -1.66 9.81 5.47
CA GLY A 60 -2.52 9.76 6.66
C GLY A 60 -3.45 10.97 6.75
N GLU A 61 -2.95 12.16 6.44
CA GLU A 61 -3.76 13.38 6.39
C GLU A 61 -4.83 13.32 5.31
N GLN A 62 -4.53 12.80 4.11
CA GLN A 62 -5.53 12.60 3.06
C GLN A 62 -6.57 11.55 3.44
N LYS A 63 -6.17 10.45 4.11
CA LYS A 63 -7.12 9.48 4.66
C LYS A 63 -8.08 10.13 5.66
N ALA A 64 -7.56 10.98 6.56
CA ALA A 64 -8.37 11.70 7.53
C ALA A 64 -9.34 12.69 6.85
N ARG A 65 -8.90 13.39 5.79
CA ARG A 65 -9.75 14.30 5.00
C ARG A 65 -10.83 13.57 4.20
N MET A 66 -10.54 12.38 3.68
CA MET A 66 -11.52 11.56 2.98
C MET A 66 -12.58 11.01 3.94
N GLY A 67 -12.18 10.64 5.16
CA GLY A 67 -13.07 10.02 6.14
C GLY A 67 -13.36 8.55 5.82
N GLU A 68 -14.49 8.05 6.31
CA GLU A 68 -14.91 6.66 6.13
C GLU A 68 -15.47 6.41 4.73
N ARG A 69 -15.04 5.34 4.08
CA ARG A 69 -15.51 4.95 2.74
C ARG A 69 -17.01 4.64 2.77
N GLY A 70 -17.72 4.98 1.69
CA GLY A 70 -19.17 4.77 1.59
C GLY A 70 -20.01 5.87 2.24
N THR A 71 -19.37 6.90 2.81
CA THR A 71 -20.07 8.12 3.27
C THR A 71 -20.16 9.14 2.14
N LYS A 72 -21.18 10.01 2.17
CA LYS A 72 -21.33 11.12 1.22
C LYS A 72 -20.09 12.02 1.14
N GLY A 73 -19.45 12.29 2.28
CA GLY A 73 -18.22 13.09 2.35
C GLY A 73 -17.04 12.42 1.63
N ALA A 74 -16.87 11.11 1.78
CA ALA A 74 -15.84 10.36 1.06
C ALA A 74 -16.10 10.34 -0.46
N GLU A 75 -17.35 10.22 -0.88
CA GLU A 75 -17.74 10.28 -2.29
C GLU A 75 -17.45 11.66 -2.90
N GLU A 76 -17.77 12.75 -2.19
CA GLU A 76 -17.45 14.12 -2.64
C GLU A 76 -15.94 14.35 -2.72
N TYR A 77 -15.18 13.85 -1.75
CA TYR A 77 -13.72 13.88 -1.77
C TYR A 77 -13.17 13.16 -3.00
N GLN A 78 -13.66 11.94 -3.28
CA GLN A 78 -13.26 11.15 -4.45
C GLN A 78 -13.61 11.83 -5.77
N ARG A 79 -14.82 12.39 -5.90
CA ARG A 79 -15.24 13.17 -7.07
C ARG A 79 -14.32 14.38 -7.31
N ARG A 80 -13.97 15.12 -6.26
CA ARG A 80 -13.01 16.22 -6.35
C ARG A 80 -11.63 15.74 -6.82
N MET A 81 -11.14 14.62 -6.30
CA MET A 81 -9.85 14.06 -6.73
C MET A 81 -9.88 13.61 -8.20
N ARG A 82 -10.95 12.95 -8.64
CA ARG A 82 -11.14 12.53 -10.04
C ARG A 82 -11.12 13.72 -11.00
N ARG A 83 -11.88 14.77 -10.70
CA ARG A 83 -11.86 16.02 -11.49
C ARG A 83 -10.47 16.65 -11.54
N GLY A 84 -9.75 16.66 -10.42
CA GLY A 84 -8.37 17.17 -10.37
C GLY A 84 -7.37 16.37 -11.20
N LEU A 85 -7.69 15.12 -11.53
CA LEU A 85 -6.88 14.23 -12.37
C LEU A 85 -7.37 14.17 -13.83
N GLY A 86 -8.42 14.92 -14.20
CA GLY A 86 -9.00 14.87 -15.55
C GLY A 86 -9.79 13.60 -15.85
N ILE A 87 -10.29 12.89 -14.84
CA ILE A 87 -11.16 11.71 -15.02
C ILE A 87 -12.59 12.23 -15.23
N GLU A 88 -13.05 12.23 -16.48
CA GLU A 88 -14.30 12.88 -16.92
C GLU A 88 -15.56 12.14 -16.47
N ASN A 89 -15.57 10.81 -16.62
CA ASN A 89 -16.71 9.97 -16.23
C ASN A 89 -16.60 9.55 -14.76
N GLU A 90 -17.36 10.23 -13.90
CA GLU A 90 -17.34 9.94 -12.45
C GLU A 90 -17.87 8.53 -12.11
N GLY A 91 -18.72 7.95 -12.97
CA GLY A 91 -19.31 6.62 -12.78
C GLY A 91 -18.41 5.46 -13.19
N ASP A 92 -17.34 5.72 -13.95
CA ASP A 92 -16.53 4.65 -14.52
C ASP A 92 -15.59 4.06 -13.45
N PRO A 93 -15.40 2.71 -13.47
CA PRO A 93 -14.37 2.08 -12.65
C PRO A 93 -13.00 2.62 -13.07
N VAL A 94 -12.14 2.87 -12.08
CA VAL A 94 -10.79 3.38 -12.32
C VAL A 94 -9.79 2.35 -11.83
N ILE A 95 -8.88 1.97 -12.73
CA ILE A 95 -7.76 1.07 -12.44
C ILE A 95 -6.50 1.92 -12.33
N LEU A 96 -5.84 1.88 -11.17
CA LEU A 96 -4.53 2.51 -10.96
C LEU A 96 -3.43 1.50 -11.31
N VAL A 97 -2.71 1.76 -12.39
CA VAL A 97 -1.55 0.97 -12.81
C VAL A 97 -0.27 1.72 -12.42
N MET A 98 0.63 1.07 -11.70
CA MET A 98 1.86 1.69 -11.21
C MET A 98 3.01 0.68 -11.07
N GLY A 99 4.23 1.09 -11.44
CA GLY A 99 5.46 0.27 -11.40
C GLY A 99 6.52 0.75 -10.39
N GLY A 100 6.09 1.42 -9.32
CA GLY A 100 7.01 2.07 -8.38
C GLY A 100 7.68 3.32 -8.97
N GLY A 101 8.71 3.85 -8.29
CA GLY A 101 9.37 5.11 -8.68
C GLY A 101 10.08 5.06 -10.03
N GLU A 102 10.61 3.89 -10.40
CA GLU A 102 11.33 3.66 -11.66
C GLU A 102 10.41 3.19 -12.80
N GLY A 103 9.11 2.98 -12.55
CA GLY A 103 8.16 2.55 -13.58
C GLY A 103 8.44 1.15 -14.14
N VAL A 104 8.96 0.25 -13.32
CA VAL A 104 9.37 -1.10 -13.74
C VAL A 104 8.17 -2.01 -13.94
N GLY A 105 8.28 -2.89 -14.94
CA GLY A 105 7.38 -4.03 -15.16
C GLY A 105 6.34 -3.79 -16.24
N ASN A 106 6.70 -4.03 -17.51
CA ASN A 106 5.88 -4.07 -18.74
C ASN A 106 4.53 -3.34 -18.69
N LEU A 107 4.51 -2.10 -18.20
CA LEU A 107 3.26 -1.40 -17.90
C LEU A 107 2.43 -1.15 -19.16
N GLY A 108 3.09 -0.97 -20.30
CA GLY A 108 2.43 -0.81 -21.60
C GLY A 108 1.61 -2.03 -21.99
N GLU A 109 2.23 -3.21 -22.01
CA GLU A 109 1.56 -4.48 -22.34
C GLU A 109 0.39 -4.75 -21.37
N ILE A 110 0.60 -4.51 -20.07
CA ILE A 110 -0.45 -4.66 -19.05
C ILE A 110 -1.64 -3.73 -19.35
N VAL A 111 -1.39 -2.47 -19.71
CA VAL A 111 -2.45 -1.51 -20.03
C VAL A 111 -3.19 -1.91 -21.31
N GLU A 112 -2.46 -2.35 -22.35
CA GLU A 112 -3.06 -2.81 -23.60
C GLU A 112 -3.99 -4.01 -23.37
N GLU A 113 -3.56 -5.00 -22.58
CA GLU A 113 -4.39 -6.16 -22.23
C GLU A 113 -5.62 -5.76 -21.40
N ILE A 114 -5.46 -4.87 -20.41
CA ILE A 114 -6.58 -4.35 -19.61
C ILE A 114 -7.60 -3.66 -20.51
N VAL A 115 -7.15 -2.80 -21.43
CA VAL A 115 -8.05 -2.07 -22.34
C VAL A 115 -8.78 -3.03 -23.26
N ALA A 116 -8.10 -4.04 -23.80
CA ALA A 116 -8.72 -5.05 -24.66
C ALA A 116 -9.81 -5.82 -23.91
N GLU A 117 -9.52 -6.32 -22.71
CA GLU A 117 -10.46 -7.10 -21.89
C GLU A 117 -11.69 -6.27 -21.47
N VAL A 118 -11.43 -5.05 -20.96
CA VAL A 118 -12.49 -4.16 -20.49
C VAL A 118 -13.39 -3.76 -21.66
N SER A 119 -12.84 -3.38 -22.81
CA SER A 119 -13.63 -3.01 -24.00
C SER A 119 -14.51 -4.16 -24.50
N LEU A 120 -14.01 -5.39 -24.48
CA LEU A 120 -14.79 -6.58 -24.85
C LEU A 120 -15.94 -6.85 -23.87
N SER A 121 -15.69 -6.72 -22.56
CA SER A 121 -16.72 -6.87 -21.53
C SER A 121 -17.85 -5.84 -21.68
N TRP A 122 -17.53 -4.58 -21.97
CA TRP A 122 -18.55 -3.54 -22.17
C TRP A 122 -19.40 -3.79 -23.41
N LEU A 123 -18.77 -4.16 -24.54
CA LEU A 123 -19.47 -4.48 -25.79
C LEU A 123 -20.39 -5.70 -25.69
N THR A 124 -20.12 -6.61 -24.75
CA THR A 124 -20.94 -7.80 -24.50
C THR A 124 -22.03 -7.56 -23.47
N SER A 125 -21.80 -6.69 -22.47
CA SER A 125 -22.82 -6.28 -21.50
C SER A 125 -23.90 -5.36 -22.08
N GLU A 126 -23.62 -4.57 -23.12
CA GLU A 126 -24.63 -3.73 -23.81
C GLU A 126 -25.56 -4.53 -24.76
N LYS A 127 -25.30 -5.82 -25.00
CA LYS A 127 -26.10 -6.69 -25.89
C LYS A 127 -27.15 -7.54 -25.18
N LEU A 128 -27.33 -7.35 -23.87
CA LEU A 128 -28.38 -7.98 -23.04
C LEU A 128 -29.39 -6.93 -22.57
#